data_AF-A0A519ETL2-F1
#
_entry.id   AF-A0A519ETL2-F1
#
_cell.length_a   1.000
_cell.length_b   1.000
_cell.length_c   1.000
_cell.angle_alpha   90.00
_cell.angle_beta   90.00
_cell.angle_gamma   90.00
#
_symmetry.space_group_name_H-M   'P 1'
#
loop_
_entity.id
_entity.type
_entity.pdbx_description
1 polymer ?
#
loop_
_entity_poly.entity_id
_entity_poly.type
_entity_poly.pdbx_seq_one_letter_code
_entity_poly.pdbx_strand_id
1 'polypeptide(L)'
;MKTVPPAHRIALLFNGGKIYDRGIITGIGNYLSSTRATWDLFLEEDFLCRLKGIERWQGDGIIADFDDPLIGEALAGSTLPVVAVGGSYEDERAYPKHIPYVATDNFALIKLAYEHLIEAGLTRFACFSLPEAQSNRWAQEREKAFRRLLQRDGLRGEVYRGLSTSAPLWDSAVEQQITWLQSLPKPIGIIAVSDARARQLLQACLTAGIAVPEQVALIGIDNDPLTRTLTRVPLSSVTQGTQLMGRTAAQLLHQMLHGMPSTARQILVPPEAINVQASSLHQPLGNPYVMQALHFIRQYACQGIKTAQVASYVGISRSSLESHFRKERGCSVHDEILSFKLTAAASGLK
;
A
#
# COMPACT_ATOMS: atom_id res chain seq x y z
N MET A 1 23.15 24.58 40.34
CA MET A 1 22.56 23.43 39.61
C MET A 1 22.29 23.88 38.19
N LYS A 2 22.85 23.21 37.17
CA LYS A 2 22.48 23.49 35.77
C LYS A 2 21.04 23.01 35.59
N THR A 3 20.10 23.94 35.43
CA THR A 3 18.71 23.63 35.10
C THR A 3 18.70 23.05 33.69
N VAL A 4 18.53 21.73 33.58
CA VAL A 4 18.22 21.09 32.31
C VAL A 4 16.91 21.71 31.82
N PRO A 5 16.83 22.22 30.59
CA PRO A 5 15.56 22.74 30.07
C PRO A 5 14.49 21.64 30.18
N PRO A 6 13.27 21.97 30.62
CA PRO A 6 12.24 20.96 30.83
C PRO A 6 11.94 20.24 29.52
N ALA A 7 11.88 18.91 29.57
CA ALA A 7 11.50 18.11 28.43
C ALA A 7 10.00 18.26 28.16
N HIS A 8 9.62 18.36 26.88
CA HIS A 8 8.21 18.39 26.51
C HIS A 8 7.66 16.96 26.46
N ARG A 9 6.52 16.72 27.12
CA ARG A 9 5.83 15.43 27.11
C ARG A 9 4.88 15.37 25.93
N ILE A 10 5.19 14.53 24.95
CA ILE A 10 4.43 14.45 23.69
C ILE A 10 3.77 13.09 23.55
N ALA A 11 2.44 13.09 23.33
CA ALA A 11 1.69 11.86 23.07
C ALA A 11 1.68 11.56 21.58
N LEU A 12 1.93 10.30 21.25
CA LEU A 12 1.84 9.74 19.91
C LEU A 12 0.65 8.78 19.85
N LEU A 13 -0.40 9.16 19.13
CA LEU A 13 -1.60 8.33 18.97
C LEU A 13 -1.54 7.64 17.61
N PHE A 14 -0.74 6.57 17.55
CA PHE A 14 -0.50 5.76 16.35
C PHE A 14 -0.51 4.26 16.70
N ASN A 15 -1.04 3.42 15.81
CA ASN A 15 -1.09 1.98 15.97
C ASN A 15 0.23 1.34 15.53
N GLY A 16 1.03 0.89 16.50
CA GLY A 16 2.30 0.20 16.28
C GLY A 16 2.20 -1.12 15.49
N GLY A 17 1.00 -1.62 15.16
CA GLY A 17 0.78 -2.75 14.28
C GLY A 17 0.77 -2.42 12.78
N LYS A 18 0.57 -1.14 12.39
CA LYS A 18 0.50 -0.72 10.98
C LYS A 18 1.87 -0.23 10.48
N ILE A 19 2.29 -0.67 9.29
CA ILE A 19 3.55 -0.19 8.68
C ILE A 19 3.55 1.32 8.43
N TYR A 20 2.39 1.86 8.04
CA TYR A 20 2.16 3.29 7.82
C TYR A 20 2.51 4.10 9.08
N ASP A 21 1.91 3.74 10.21
CA ASP A 21 2.13 4.38 11.52
C ASP A 21 3.57 4.23 12.01
N ARG A 22 4.18 3.05 11.85
CA ARG A 22 5.60 2.83 12.19
C ARG A 22 6.53 3.76 11.41
N GLY A 23 6.24 3.99 10.13
CA GLY A 23 7.01 4.91 9.31
C GLY A 23 6.92 6.36 9.81
N ILE A 24 5.73 6.80 10.23
CA ILE A 24 5.51 8.11 10.84
C ILE A 24 6.29 8.23 12.16
N ILE A 25 6.17 7.26 13.05
CA ILE A 25 6.90 7.22 14.33
C ILE A 25 8.41 7.28 14.09
N THR A 26 8.92 6.53 13.11
CA THR A 26 10.34 6.56 12.70
C THR A 26 10.74 7.96 12.23
N GLY A 27 9.90 8.61 11.42
CA GLY A 27 10.09 10.00 10.99
C GLY A 27 10.19 11.01 12.14
N ILE A 28 9.33 10.86 13.15
CA ILE A 28 9.36 11.66 14.38
C ILE A 28 10.67 11.42 15.14
N GLY A 29 11.07 10.16 15.34
CA GLY A 29 12.32 9.81 16.00
C GLY A 29 13.57 10.36 15.28
N ASN A 30 13.57 10.32 13.94
CA ASN A 30 14.63 10.89 13.11
C ASN A 30 14.73 12.41 13.26
N TYR A 31 13.59 13.10 13.38
CA TYR A 31 13.57 14.54 13.65
C TYR A 31 14.17 14.87 15.02
N LEU A 32 13.81 14.13 16.07
CA LEU A 32 14.36 14.36 17.40
C LEU A 32 15.86 14.06 17.47
N SER A 33 16.30 12.99 16.82
CA SER A 33 17.73 12.62 16.79
C SER A 33 18.59 13.63 16.04
N SER A 34 18.01 14.36 15.07
CA SER A 34 18.70 15.38 14.28
C SER A 34 18.59 16.80 14.84
N THR A 35 17.78 17.00 15.89
CA THR A 35 17.56 18.31 16.53
C THR A 35 18.00 18.27 17.99
N ARG A 36 18.12 19.44 18.62
CA ARG A 36 18.39 19.54 20.08
C ARG A 36 17.09 19.55 20.91
N ALA A 37 15.98 19.07 20.34
CA ALA A 37 14.69 19.04 21.01
C ALA A 37 14.72 17.98 22.13
N THR A 38 14.33 18.35 23.34
CA THR A 38 14.20 17.44 24.48
C THR A 38 12.74 17.06 24.66
N TRP A 39 12.33 15.95 24.04
CA TRP A 39 10.96 15.44 24.13
C TRP A 39 10.93 14.06 24.79
N ASP A 40 9.98 13.88 25.70
CA ASP A 40 9.59 12.57 26.24
C ASP A 40 8.39 12.07 25.44
N LEU A 41 8.60 11.03 24.63
CA LEU A 41 7.57 10.46 23.75
C LEU A 41 6.75 9.39 24.49
N PHE A 42 5.43 9.52 24.45
CA PHE A 42 4.48 8.56 25.01
C PHE A 42 3.70 7.89 23.88
N LEU A 43 4.04 6.64 23.57
CA LEU A 43 3.35 5.78 22.60
C LEU A 43 2.62 4.67 23.37
N GLU A 44 1.48 5.01 23.96
CA GLU A 44 0.70 4.10 24.80
C GLU A 44 -0.49 3.55 24.02
N GLU A 45 -0.53 2.24 23.79
CA GLU A 45 -1.64 1.57 23.08
C GLU A 45 -2.98 1.76 23.83
N ASP A 46 -2.93 1.91 25.15
CA ASP A 46 -4.11 2.21 25.97
C ASP A 46 -4.73 3.59 25.66
N PHE A 47 -3.95 4.57 25.18
CA PHE A 47 -4.49 5.87 24.77
C PHE A 47 -5.33 5.77 23.49
N LEU A 48 -5.08 4.78 22.63
CA LEU A 48 -5.92 4.48 21.47
C LEU A 48 -7.23 3.79 21.88
N CYS A 49 -7.15 2.87 22.85
CA CYS A 49 -8.30 2.11 23.34
C CYS A 49 -9.19 2.91 24.30
N ARG A 50 -8.64 3.94 24.96
CA ARG A 50 -9.33 4.76 25.98
C ARG A 50 -9.07 6.26 25.73
N LEU A 51 -9.51 6.74 24.58
CA LEU A 51 -9.41 8.16 24.20
C LEU A 51 -10.12 9.11 25.18
N LYS A 52 -11.14 8.63 25.91
CA LYS A 52 -11.83 9.41 26.95
C LYS A 52 -10.87 9.70 28.12
N GLY A 53 -10.60 10.98 28.38
CA GLY A 53 -9.68 11.41 29.44
C GLY A 53 -8.34 11.91 28.92
N ILE A 54 -8.06 11.82 27.61
CA ILE A 54 -6.85 12.38 27.02
C ILE A 54 -6.76 13.90 27.24
N GLU A 55 -7.90 14.58 27.36
CA GLU A 55 -7.99 16.00 27.70
C GLU A 55 -7.49 16.34 29.11
N ARG A 56 -7.40 15.33 29.99
CA ARG A 56 -6.89 15.45 31.37
C ARG A 56 -5.41 15.04 31.47
N TRP A 57 -4.83 14.54 30.38
CA TRP A 57 -3.43 14.16 30.36
C TRP A 57 -2.54 15.41 30.45
N GLN A 58 -1.62 15.41 31.41
CA GLN A 58 -0.71 16.53 31.66
C GLN A 58 0.53 16.43 30.75
N GLY A 59 0.33 16.65 29.45
CA GLY A 59 1.41 16.77 28.48
C GLY A 59 1.42 18.12 27.77
N ASP A 60 2.36 18.28 26.85
CA ASP A 60 2.63 19.54 26.17
C ASP A 60 2.13 19.55 24.72
N GLY A 61 1.95 18.39 24.09
CA GLY A 61 1.49 18.29 22.71
C GLY A 61 1.15 16.88 22.24
N ILE A 62 0.45 16.80 21.11
CA ILE A 62 -0.07 15.54 20.56
C ILE A 62 0.21 15.47 19.06
N ILE A 63 0.71 14.32 18.59
CA ILE A 63 0.72 13.95 17.16
C ILE A 63 -0.11 12.68 17.01
N ALA A 64 -1.07 12.69 16.08
CA ALA A 64 -2.09 11.65 16.05
C ALA A 64 -2.56 11.28 14.64
N ASP A 65 -2.95 10.01 14.46
CA ASP A 65 -3.60 9.50 13.26
C ASP A 65 -5.07 9.99 13.19
N PHE A 66 -5.36 10.89 12.26
CA PHE A 66 -6.69 11.44 12.02
C PHE A 66 -7.45 10.70 10.92
N ASP A 67 -6.91 9.60 10.37
CA ASP A 67 -7.71 8.66 9.58
C ASP A 67 -8.64 7.82 10.47
N ASP A 68 -8.36 7.75 11.77
CA ASP A 68 -9.31 7.27 12.77
C ASP A 68 -10.26 8.41 13.22
N PRO A 69 -11.56 8.34 12.87
CA PRO A 69 -12.51 9.39 13.25
C PRO A 69 -12.67 9.55 14.76
N LEU A 70 -12.46 8.49 15.55
CA LEU A 70 -12.59 8.55 17.01
C LEU A 70 -11.49 9.43 17.63
N ILE A 71 -10.28 9.39 17.06
CA ILE A 71 -9.17 10.24 17.48
C ILE A 71 -9.48 11.70 17.14
N GLY A 72 -9.98 11.96 15.93
CA GLY A 72 -10.40 13.30 15.51
C GLY A 72 -11.48 13.90 16.42
N GLU A 73 -12.50 13.11 16.77
CA GLU A 73 -13.56 13.51 17.70
C GLU A 73 -13.03 13.80 19.11
N ALA A 74 -12.16 12.93 19.64
CA ALA A 74 -11.59 13.09 20.98
C ALA A 74 -10.71 14.33 21.09
N LEU A 75 -9.98 14.69 20.03
CA LEU A 75 -9.02 15.80 20.02
C LEU A 75 -9.62 17.13 19.54
N ALA A 76 -10.85 17.15 19.03
CA ALA A 76 -11.49 18.35 18.49
C ALA A 76 -11.60 19.51 19.50
N GLY A 77 -11.68 19.21 20.80
CA GLY A 77 -11.75 20.18 21.89
C GLY A 77 -10.45 20.32 22.70
N SER A 78 -9.34 19.76 22.24
CA SER A 78 -8.07 19.77 22.98
C SER A 78 -7.54 21.20 23.15
N THR A 79 -7.08 21.53 24.35
CA THR A 79 -6.36 22.78 24.63
C THR A 79 -4.85 22.67 24.34
N LEU A 80 -4.34 21.44 24.17
CA LEU A 80 -2.94 21.19 23.82
C LEU A 80 -2.72 21.40 22.31
N PRO A 81 -1.52 21.85 21.90
CA PRO A 81 -1.08 21.78 20.51
C PRO A 81 -1.23 20.38 19.91
N VAL A 82 -2.03 20.26 18.85
CA VAL A 82 -2.24 19.01 18.11
C VAL A 82 -1.74 19.18 16.68
N VAL A 83 -1.01 18.18 16.18
CA VAL A 83 -0.72 18.02 14.75
C VAL A 83 -1.36 16.71 14.27
N ALA A 84 -2.25 16.84 13.29
CA ALA A 84 -2.94 15.72 12.68
C ALA A 84 -2.10 15.11 11.54
N VAL A 85 -2.14 13.80 11.41
CA VAL A 85 -1.51 13.05 10.32
C VAL A 85 -2.54 12.09 9.70
N GLY A 86 -2.56 11.93 8.39
CA GLY A 86 -3.51 11.01 7.73
C GLY A 86 -3.52 11.12 6.20
N GLY A 87 -4.62 10.71 5.57
CA GLY A 87 -4.87 10.79 4.14
C GLY A 87 -5.24 12.19 3.64
N SER A 88 -4.83 12.53 2.42
CA SER A 88 -5.33 13.75 1.75
C SER A 88 -6.77 13.56 1.27
N TYR A 89 -7.56 14.61 1.39
CA TYR A 89 -8.92 14.74 0.87
C TYR A 89 -8.98 15.73 -0.29
N GLU A 90 -9.81 15.42 -1.30
CA GLU A 90 -10.12 16.35 -2.40
C GLU A 90 -11.01 17.52 -1.94
N ASP A 91 -11.94 17.29 -1.01
CA ASP A 91 -12.75 18.36 -0.42
C ASP A 91 -11.98 19.02 0.74
N GLU A 92 -11.63 20.29 0.62
CA GLU A 92 -10.95 21.05 1.67
C GLU A 92 -11.72 21.07 3.01
N ARG A 93 -13.06 20.92 2.96
CA ARG A 93 -13.92 20.89 4.15
C ARG A 93 -13.81 19.59 4.95
N ALA A 94 -13.23 18.55 4.36
CA ALA A 94 -13.02 17.26 5.00
C ALA A 94 -11.90 17.26 6.03
N TYR A 95 -11.00 18.25 5.99
CA TYR A 95 -9.91 18.42 6.93
C TYR A 95 -10.40 19.08 8.24
N PRO A 96 -9.78 18.76 9.38
CA PRO A 96 -10.12 19.40 10.65
C PRO A 96 -9.84 20.91 10.59
N LYS A 97 -10.75 21.70 11.16
CA LYS A 97 -10.59 23.15 11.25
C LYS A 97 -9.60 23.48 12.35
N HIS A 98 -8.68 24.39 12.08
CA HIS A 98 -7.70 24.95 13.05
C HIS A 98 -6.62 23.98 13.57
N ILE A 99 -6.56 22.75 13.07
CA ILE A 99 -5.51 21.78 13.40
C ILE A 99 -4.59 21.63 12.18
N PRO A 100 -3.27 21.88 12.29
CA PRO A 100 -2.32 21.60 11.22
C PRO A 100 -2.38 20.12 10.83
N TYR A 101 -2.46 19.84 9.52
CA TYR A 101 -2.64 18.50 8.99
C TYR A 101 -1.52 18.13 8.03
N VAL A 102 -0.81 17.03 8.30
CA VAL A 102 0.19 16.45 7.41
C VAL A 102 -0.42 15.24 6.71
N ALA A 103 -0.66 15.35 5.42
CA ALA A 103 -1.37 14.35 4.65
C ALA A 103 -0.45 13.57 3.71
N THR A 104 -0.64 12.26 3.58
CA THR A 104 -0.15 11.51 2.42
C THR A 104 -0.99 11.87 1.20
N ASP A 105 -0.35 12.17 0.07
CA ASP A 105 -1.04 12.56 -1.17
C ASP A 105 -1.66 11.32 -1.86
N ASN A 106 -2.95 11.07 -1.57
CA ASN A 106 -3.71 9.96 -2.14
C ASN A 106 -3.81 10.04 -3.66
N PHE A 107 -3.84 11.24 -4.25
CA PHE A 107 -3.87 11.38 -5.71
C PHE A 107 -2.53 11.00 -6.32
N ALA A 108 -1.41 11.49 -5.76
CA ALA A 108 -0.08 11.17 -6.24
C ALA A 108 0.26 9.68 -6.07
N LEU A 109 -0.21 9.03 -4.99
CA LEU A 109 -0.07 7.58 -4.78
C LEU A 109 -0.71 6.79 -5.92
N ILE A 110 -1.97 7.09 -6.24
CA ILE A 110 -2.71 6.38 -7.29
C ILE A 110 -2.17 6.73 -8.68
N LYS A 111 -1.79 7.99 -8.90
CA LYS A 111 -1.15 8.43 -10.14
C LYS A 111 0.11 7.63 -10.42
N LEU A 112 1.00 7.49 -9.44
CA LEU A 112 2.25 6.74 -9.60
C LEU A 112 1.99 5.25 -9.88
N ALA A 113 1.03 4.63 -9.18
CA ALA A 113 0.65 3.25 -9.44
C ALA A 113 0.04 3.04 -10.84
N TYR A 114 -0.79 3.98 -11.27
CA TYR A 114 -1.46 3.96 -12.57
C TYR A 114 -0.47 4.18 -13.73
N GLU A 115 0.41 5.18 -13.61
CA GLU A 115 1.44 5.47 -14.62
C GLU A 115 2.37 4.27 -14.82
N HIS A 116 2.77 3.60 -13.74
CA HIS A 116 3.55 2.36 -13.83
C HIS A 116 2.85 1.26 -14.65
N LEU A 117 1.55 1.05 -14.44
CA LEU A 117 0.80 0.02 -15.19
C LEU A 117 0.56 0.44 -16.66
N ILE A 118 0.38 1.73 -16.93
CA ILE A 118 0.32 2.29 -18.30
C ILE A 118 1.66 2.07 -19.03
N GLU A 119 2.78 2.37 -18.37
CA GLU A 119 4.13 2.16 -18.90
C GLU A 119 4.42 0.68 -19.19
N ALA A 120 3.81 -0.23 -18.44
CA ALA A 120 3.84 -1.67 -18.71
C ALA A 120 2.98 -2.11 -19.93
N GLY A 121 2.30 -1.16 -20.59
CA GLY A 121 1.52 -1.39 -21.82
C GLY A 121 0.07 -1.82 -21.58
N LEU A 122 -0.43 -1.73 -20.35
CA LEU A 122 -1.83 -2.07 -20.06
C LEU A 122 -2.75 -0.94 -20.51
N THR A 123 -3.92 -1.33 -21.04
CA THR A 123 -4.95 -0.39 -21.55
C THR A 123 -6.28 -0.52 -20.81
N ARG A 124 -6.35 -1.48 -19.87
CA ARG A 124 -7.54 -1.81 -19.08
C ARG A 124 -7.16 -1.78 -17.63
N PHE A 125 -8.02 -1.17 -16.83
CA PHE A 125 -7.72 -0.91 -15.43
C PHE A 125 -8.91 -1.20 -14.53
N ALA A 126 -8.63 -1.69 -13.33
CA ALA A 126 -9.59 -1.74 -12.25
C ALA A 126 -8.96 -1.28 -10.93
N CYS A 127 -9.80 -0.87 -9.98
CA CYS A 127 -9.39 -0.55 -8.63
C CYS A 127 -10.04 -1.55 -7.66
N PHE A 128 -9.21 -2.18 -6.82
CA PHE A 128 -9.70 -3.02 -5.74
C PHE A 128 -9.67 -2.23 -4.43
N SER A 129 -10.85 -1.81 -3.99
CA SER A 129 -11.05 -0.91 -2.86
C SER A 129 -11.63 -1.64 -1.64
N LEU A 130 -12.18 -0.88 -0.71
CA LEU A 130 -12.89 -1.31 0.49
C LEU A 130 -14.33 -0.80 0.48
N PRO A 131 -15.25 -1.44 1.23
CA PRO A 131 -16.56 -0.85 1.52
C PRO A 131 -16.43 0.53 2.14
N GLU A 132 -17.38 1.42 1.85
CA GLU A 132 -17.40 2.77 2.39
C GLU A 132 -17.55 2.76 3.91
N ALA A 133 -16.62 3.40 4.61
CA ALA A 133 -16.67 3.59 6.05
C ALA A 133 -15.93 4.88 6.46
N GLN A 134 -16.26 5.42 7.63
CA GLN A 134 -15.58 6.61 8.16
C GLN A 134 -14.13 6.33 8.56
N SER A 135 -13.79 5.08 8.90
CA SER A 135 -12.45 4.66 9.31
C SER A 135 -11.48 4.38 8.16
N ASN A 136 -11.96 4.45 6.91
CA ASN A 136 -11.13 4.18 5.73
C ASN A 136 -11.31 5.20 4.60
N ARG A 137 -11.60 6.46 4.96
CA ARG A 137 -11.88 7.55 3.99
C ARG A 137 -10.82 7.71 2.90
N TRP A 138 -9.55 7.43 3.23
CA TRP A 138 -8.44 7.38 2.30
C TRP A 138 -8.66 6.41 1.12
N ALA A 139 -9.40 5.31 1.31
CA ALA A 139 -9.75 4.39 0.23
C ALA A 139 -10.67 5.05 -0.79
N GLN A 140 -11.67 5.82 -0.34
CA GLN A 140 -12.56 6.53 -1.25
C GLN A 140 -11.86 7.69 -1.97
N GLU A 141 -10.92 8.38 -1.31
CA GLU A 141 -10.08 9.39 -1.97
C GLU A 141 -9.19 8.76 -3.05
N ARG A 142 -8.63 7.56 -2.79
CA ARG A 142 -7.90 6.77 -3.79
C ARG A 142 -8.80 6.33 -4.95
N GLU A 143 -10.06 5.93 -4.70
CA GLU A 143 -11.02 5.64 -5.77
C GLU A 143 -11.32 6.86 -6.65
N LYS A 144 -11.51 8.05 -6.04
CA LYS A 144 -11.73 9.30 -6.77
C LYS A 144 -10.54 9.62 -7.66
N ALA A 145 -9.33 9.52 -7.13
CA ALA A 145 -8.09 9.71 -7.88
C ALA A 145 -8.01 8.75 -9.09
N PHE A 146 -8.31 7.46 -8.88
CA PHE A 146 -8.35 6.46 -9.93
C PHE A 146 -9.35 6.83 -11.05
N ARG A 147 -10.59 7.16 -10.69
CA ARG A 147 -11.62 7.57 -11.66
C ARG A 147 -11.21 8.82 -12.44
N ARG A 148 -10.59 9.80 -11.78
CA ARG A 148 -10.12 11.05 -12.40
C ARG A 148 -8.99 10.81 -13.41
N LEU A 149 -8.05 9.91 -13.11
CA LEU A 149 -6.97 9.53 -14.02
C LEU A 149 -7.51 8.80 -15.26
N LEU A 150 -8.46 7.88 -15.09
CA LEU A 150 -9.10 7.21 -16.22
C LEU A 150 -9.89 8.19 -17.09
N GLN A 151 -10.64 9.12 -16.48
CA GLN A 151 -11.37 10.16 -17.21
C GLN A 151 -10.42 11.06 -17.99
N ARG A 152 -9.28 11.46 -17.40
CA ARG A 152 -8.23 12.25 -18.06
C ARG A 152 -7.75 11.58 -19.34
N ASP A 153 -7.59 10.26 -19.32
CA ASP A 153 -7.03 9.49 -20.44
C ASP A 153 -8.11 8.90 -21.37
N GLY A 154 -9.39 9.20 -21.13
CA GLY A 154 -10.51 8.67 -21.93
C GLY A 154 -10.71 7.16 -21.79
N LEU A 155 -10.17 6.55 -20.73
CA LEU A 155 -10.27 5.13 -20.46
C LEU A 155 -11.47 4.81 -19.57
N ARG A 156 -11.95 3.57 -19.68
CA ARG A 156 -12.94 3.01 -18.75
C ARG A 156 -12.27 2.04 -17.81
N GLY A 157 -12.73 2.04 -16.57
CA GLY A 157 -12.27 1.09 -15.56
C GLY A 157 -13.33 0.88 -14.50
N GLU A 158 -13.17 -0.21 -13.76
CA GLU A 158 -14.13 -0.65 -12.76
C GLU A 158 -13.56 -0.47 -11.35
N VAL A 159 -14.41 -0.12 -10.39
CA VAL A 159 -14.05 -0.12 -8.97
C VAL A 159 -14.83 -1.22 -8.29
N TYR A 160 -14.12 -2.16 -7.67
CA TYR A 160 -14.72 -3.22 -6.87
C TYR A 160 -14.30 -3.08 -5.42
N ARG A 161 -15.29 -2.96 -4.53
CA ARG A 161 -15.07 -2.71 -3.10
C ARG A 161 -14.98 -3.98 -2.26
N GLY A 162 -15.43 -5.11 -2.81
CA GLY A 162 -15.47 -6.40 -2.11
C GLY A 162 -16.26 -6.34 -0.80
N LEU A 163 -15.92 -7.27 0.11
CA LEU A 163 -16.47 -7.32 1.46
C LEU A 163 -15.46 -6.79 2.49
N SER A 164 -16.01 -6.38 3.64
CA SER A 164 -15.21 -6.12 4.83
C SER A 164 -14.49 -7.39 5.27
N THR A 165 -13.26 -7.25 5.76
CA THR A 165 -12.48 -8.41 6.18
C THR A 165 -12.99 -8.88 7.53
N SER A 166 -13.62 -10.04 7.58
CA SER A 166 -13.97 -10.73 8.82
C SER A 166 -13.79 -12.24 8.65
N ALA A 167 -13.42 -12.94 9.72
CA ALA A 167 -13.21 -14.38 9.67
C ALA A 167 -14.46 -15.15 9.14
N PRO A 168 -15.70 -14.81 9.55
CA PRO A 168 -16.89 -15.50 9.05
C PRO A 168 -17.17 -15.27 7.56
N LEU A 169 -16.71 -14.15 7.00
CA LEU A 169 -16.94 -13.80 5.59
C LEU A 169 -15.76 -14.15 4.69
N TRP A 170 -14.70 -14.76 5.23
CA TRP A 170 -13.43 -14.93 4.51
C TRP A 170 -13.60 -15.76 3.23
N ASP A 171 -14.19 -16.95 3.34
CA ASP A 171 -14.35 -17.85 2.18
C ASP A 171 -15.27 -17.24 1.12
N SER A 172 -16.39 -16.67 1.54
CA SER A 172 -17.31 -15.96 0.64
C SER A 172 -16.65 -14.75 -0.04
N ALA A 173 -15.81 -14.00 0.68
CA ALA A 173 -15.09 -12.88 0.12
C ALA A 173 -14.09 -13.33 -0.95
N VAL A 174 -13.40 -14.45 -0.75
CA VAL A 174 -12.49 -15.03 -1.75
C VAL A 174 -13.26 -15.49 -2.98
N GLU A 175 -14.40 -16.19 -2.83
CA GLU A 175 -15.23 -16.63 -3.96
C GLU A 175 -15.75 -15.46 -4.80
N GLN A 176 -16.19 -14.38 -4.15
CA GLN A 176 -16.64 -13.17 -4.85
C GLN A 176 -15.47 -12.47 -5.57
N GLN A 177 -14.29 -12.42 -4.96
CA GLN A 177 -13.09 -11.90 -5.61
C GLN A 177 -12.71 -12.73 -6.83
N ILE A 178 -12.77 -14.06 -6.74
CA ILE A 178 -12.51 -14.97 -7.87
C ILE A 178 -13.51 -14.71 -9.00
N THR A 179 -14.80 -14.64 -8.68
CA THR A 179 -15.87 -14.39 -9.66
C THR A 179 -15.65 -13.05 -10.38
N TRP A 180 -15.30 -12.01 -9.62
CA TRP A 180 -14.96 -10.70 -10.15
C TRP A 180 -13.72 -10.75 -11.05
N LEU A 181 -12.63 -11.35 -10.59
CA LEU A 181 -11.40 -11.50 -11.38
C LEU A 181 -11.64 -12.28 -12.69
N GLN A 182 -12.52 -13.27 -12.67
CA GLN A 182 -12.88 -14.05 -13.86
C GLN A 182 -13.68 -13.22 -14.87
N SER A 183 -14.59 -12.35 -14.41
CA SER A 183 -15.41 -11.49 -15.29
C SER A 183 -14.62 -10.36 -15.96
N LEU A 184 -13.49 -9.93 -15.35
CA LEU A 184 -12.68 -8.85 -15.90
C LEU A 184 -12.02 -9.23 -17.24
N PRO A 185 -12.06 -8.32 -18.24
CA PRO A 185 -11.45 -8.56 -19.54
C PRO A 185 -9.93 -8.44 -19.47
N LYS A 186 -9.22 -9.52 -19.80
CA LYS A 186 -7.75 -9.64 -19.67
C LYS A 186 -7.02 -9.20 -20.95
N PRO A 187 -5.76 -8.74 -20.87
CA PRO A 187 -5.00 -8.43 -19.63
C PRO A 187 -5.54 -7.16 -18.97
N ILE A 188 -5.39 -7.07 -17.65
CA ILE A 188 -5.87 -5.93 -16.85
C ILE A 188 -4.86 -5.55 -15.78
N GLY A 189 -4.68 -4.24 -15.59
CA GLY A 189 -3.96 -3.68 -14.46
C GLY A 189 -4.91 -3.37 -13.31
N ILE A 190 -4.62 -3.87 -12.11
CA ILE A 190 -5.42 -3.63 -10.92
C ILE A 190 -4.58 -2.84 -9.91
N ILE A 191 -5.14 -1.73 -9.44
CA ILE A 191 -4.58 -0.94 -8.34
C ILE A 191 -5.39 -1.25 -7.09
N ALA A 192 -4.77 -1.90 -6.12
CA ALA A 192 -5.39 -2.12 -4.83
C ALA A 192 -5.15 -0.90 -3.91
N VAL A 193 -6.17 -0.49 -3.17
CA VAL A 193 -6.06 0.67 -2.27
C VAL A 193 -5.09 0.45 -1.11
N SER A 194 -4.66 -0.78 -0.83
CA SER A 194 -3.58 -1.09 0.12
C SER A 194 -2.94 -2.45 -0.19
N ASP A 195 -1.75 -2.69 0.35
CA ASP A 195 -1.03 -3.96 0.22
C ASP A 195 -1.80 -5.12 0.85
N ALA A 196 -2.53 -4.87 1.95
CA ALA A 196 -3.41 -5.86 2.55
C ALA A 196 -4.53 -6.32 1.59
N ARG A 197 -5.11 -5.39 0.82
CA ARG A 197 -6.11 -5.69 -0.22
C ARG A 197 -5.48 -6.37 -1.43
N ALA A 198 -4.31 -5.90 -1.86
CA ALA A 198 -3.57 -6.54 -2.93
C ALA A 198 -3.27 -8.01 -2.61
N ARG A 199 -2.86 -8.31 -1.36
CA ARG A 199 -2.60 -9.68 -0.90
C ARG A 199 -3.83 -10.58 -0.98
N GLN A 200 -5.01 -10.08 -0.60
CA GLN A 200 -6.27 -10.84 -0.73
C GLN A 200 -6.52 -11.20 -2.20
N LEU A 201 -6.33 -10.23 -3.10
CA LEU A 201 -6.54 -10.44 -4.52
C LEU A 201 -5.49 -11.37 -5.14
N LEU A 202 -4.22 -11.31 -4.71
CA LEU A 202 -3.20 -12.29 -5.08
C LEU A 202 -3.62 -13.70 -4.66
N GLN A 203 -4.12 -13.88 -3.44
CA GLN A 203 -4.60 -15.19 -2.97
C GLN A 203 -5.76 -15.69 -3.84
N ALA A 204 -6.72 -14.84 -4.19
CA ALA A 204 -7.81 -15.18 -5.10
C ALA A 204 -7.30 -15.59 -6.50
N CYS A 205 -6.34 -14.85 -7.07
CA CYS A 205 -5.72 -15.20 -8.34
C CYS A 205 -5.03 -16.59 -8.29
N LEU A 206 -4.28 -16.87 -7.21
CA LEU A 206 -3.62 -18.15 -7.01
C LEU A 206 -4.64 -19.30 -6.92
N THR A 207 -5.70 -19.13 -6.13
CA THR A 207 -6.77 -20.13 -5.96
C THR A 207 -7.50 -20.40 -7.28
N ALA A 208 -7.73 -19.36 -8.09
CA ALA A 208 -8.44 -19.47 -9.37
C ALA A 208 -7.54 -19.85 -10.56
N GLY A 209 -6.23 -20.01 -10.37
CA GLY A 209 -5.27 -20.26 -11.45
C GLY A 209 -5.14 -19.09 -12.44
N ILE A 210 -5.40 -17.86 -12.00
CA ILE A 210 -5.28 -16.65 -12.82
C ILE A 210 -3.82 -16.18 -12.81
N ALA A 211 -3.24 -16.05 -14.01
CA ALA A 211 -1.84 -15.71 -14.17
C ALA A 211 -1.55 -14.24 -13.79
N VAL A 212 -0.62 -14.05 -12.87
CA VAL A 212 -0.11 -12.74 -12.43
C VAL A 212 1.39 -12.67 -12.79
N PRO A 213 1.88 -11.67 -13.55
CA PRO A 213 1.17 -10.46 -14.03
C PRO A 213 0.52 -10.59 -15.43
N GLU A 214 0.54 -11.75 -16.07
CA GLU A 214 0.20 -11.87 -17.50
C GLU A 214 -1.28 -11.62 -17.81
N GLN A 215 -2.18 -12.16 -16.99
CA GLN A 215 -3.61 -11.90 -17.12
C GLN A 215 -4.06 -10.74 -16.23
N VAL A 216 -3.52 -10.69 -15.02
CA VAL A 216 -3.81 -9.65 -14.03
C VAL A 216 -2.50 -9.13 -13.48
N ALA A 217 -2.14 -7.91 -13.86
CA ALA A 217 -1.05 -7.17 -13.23
C ALA A 217 -1.62 -6.44 -12.02
N LEU A 218 -0.95 -6.51 -10.88
CA LEU A 218 -1.45 -5.99 -9.61
C LEU A 218 -0.38 -5.16 -8.90
N ILE A 219 -0.78 -3.99 -8.42
CA ILE A 219 0.03 -3.10 -7.60
C ILE A 219 -0.75 -2.68 -6.35
N GLY A 220 -0.07 -2.67 -5.21
CA GLY A 220 -0.59 -2.16 -3.95
C GLY A 220 -0.02 -0.80 -3.57
N ILE A 221 -0.32 -0.40 -2.33
CA ILE A 221 0.14 0.83 -1.69
C ILE A 221 0.49 0.43 -0.25
N ASP A 222 1.59 0.94 0.29
CA ASP A 222 2.10 0.84 1.69
C ASP A 222 3.52 0.25 1.75
N ASN A 223 3.91 -0.53 0.74
CA ASN A 223 5.17 -1.29 0.67
C ASN A 223 5.44 -2.10 1.96
N ASP A 224 4.40 -2.79 2.44
CA ASP A 224 4.43 -3.56 3.68
C ASP A 224 5.36 -4.79 3.53
N PRO A 225 6.46 -4.88 4.30
CA PRO A 225 7.36 -6.03 4.27
C PRO A 225 6.65 -7.37 4.53
N LEU A 226 5.58 -7.39 5.33
CA LEU A 226 4.82 -8.61 5.62
C LEU A 226 4.19 -9.19 4.36
N THR A 227 3.74 -8.36 3.41
CA THR A 227 3.13 -8.85 2.17
C THR A 227 4.14 -9.55 1.27
N ARG A 228 5.41 -9.14 1.31
CA ARG A 228 6.49 -9.80 0.57
C ARG A 228 6.73 -11.23 1.07
N THR A 229 6.66 -11.45 2.39
CA THR A 229 6.94 -12.76 3.00
C THR A 229 5.77 -13.72 2.90
N LEU A 230 4.53 -13.22 2.87
CA LEU A 230 3.31 -14.04 2.96
C LEU A 230 2.71 -14.44 1.60
N THR A 231 3.32 -14.04 0.49
CA THR A 231 2.79 -14.31 -0.85
C THR A 231 3.83 -14.99 -1.74
N ARG A 232 3.38 -15.91 -2.61
CA ARG A 232 4.26 -16.60 -3.57
C ARG A 232 4.69 -15.71 -4.74
N VAL A 233 3.91 -14.66 -5.02
CA VAL A 233 4.20 -13.69 -6.08
C VAL A 233 4.54 -12.37 -5.39
N PRO A 234 5.81 -11.92 -5.42
CA PRO A 234 6.22 -10.66 -4.82
C PRO A 234 5.37 -9.48 -5.31
N LEU A 235 4.75 -8.78 -4.35
CA LEU A 235 3.84 -7.67 -4.60
C LEU A 235 4.61 -6.38 -4.91
N SER A 236 4.25 -5.75 -6.02
CA SER A 236 4.68 -4.38 -6.35
C SER A 236 3.85 -3.41 -5.54
N SER A 237 4.48 -2.39 -4.99
CA SER A 237 3.77 -1.44 -4.13
C SER A 237 4.35 -0.04 -4.20
N VAL A 238 3.49 0.96 -4.07
CA VAL A 238 3.90 2.35 -3.90
C VAL A 238 4.22 2.61 -2.43
N THR A 239 5.44 3.08 -2.16
CA THR A 239 5.89 3.50 -0.84
C THR A 239 5.40 4.91 -0.55
N GLN A 240 4.62 5.05 0.51
CA GLN A 240 4.18 6.35 1.01
C GLN A 240 5.34 7.11 1.68
N GLY A 241 5.30 8.45 1.69
CA GLY A 241 6.31 9.30 2.32
C GLY A 241 6.20 9.38 3.86
N THR A 242 5.91 8.28 4.55
CA THR A 242 5.55 8.28 5.99
C THR A 242 6.64 8.83 6.91
N GLN A 243 7.92 8.59 6.62
CA GLN A 243 9.02 9.17 7.40
C GLN A 243 9.08 10.69 7.25
N LEU A 244 8.83 11.20 6.03
CA LEU A 244 8.75 12.63 5.78
C LEU A 244 7.51 13.23 6.46
N MET A 245 6.39 12.52 6.49
CA MET A 245 5.19 12.93 7.24
C MET A 245 5.50 13.08 8.73
N GLY A 246 6.11 12.07 9.35
CA GLY A 246 6.50 12.11 10.76
C GLY A 246 7.48 13.24 11.09
N ARG A 247 8.50 13.43 10.25
CA ARG A 247 9.46 14.53 10.41
C ARG A 247 8.76 15.90 10.33
N THR A 248 7.87 16.06 9.35
CA THR A 248 7.11 17.30 9.15
C THR A 248 6.18 17.57 10.32
N ALA A 249 5.49 16.54 10.81
CA ALA A 249 4.58 16.67 11.95
C ALA A 249 5.32 17.07 13.23
N ALA A 250 6.47 16.44 13.51
CA ALA A 250 7.33 16.80 14.63
C ALA A 250 7.85 18.23 14.52
N GLN A 251 8.26 18.65 13.31
CA GLN A 251 8.68 20.03 13.07
C GLN A 251 7.56 21.04 13.34
N LEU A 252 6.35 20.78 12.86
CA LEU A 252 5.19 21.66 13.11
C LEU A 252 4.87 21.76 14.60
N LEU A 253 4.84 20.63 15.30
CA LEU A 253 4.55 20.64 16.73
C LEU A 253 5.64 21.38 17.52
N HIS A 254 6.92 21.19 17.17
CA HIS A 254 8.02 21.94 17.75
C HIS A 254 7.82 23.45 17.61
N GLN A 255 7.44 23.92 16.42
CA GLN A 255 7.17 25.33 16.18
C GLN A 255 6.02 25.85 17.04
N MET A 256 4.93 25.09 17.15
CA MET A 256 3.77 25.45 17.97
C MET A 256 4.13 25.55 19.46
N LEU A 257 4.94 24.62 19.98
CA LEU A 257 5.41 24.61 21.37
C LEU A 257 6.25 25.86 21.71
N HIS A 258 6.93 26.44 20.72
CA HIS A 258 7.72 27.66 20.87
C HIS A 258 6.93 28.94 20.54
N GLY A 259 5.60 28.87 20.45
CA GLY A 259 4.72 30.01 20.19
C GLY A 259 4.82 30.57 18.77
N MET A 260 5.42 29.84 17.83
CA MET A 260 5.43 30.26 16.43
C MET A 260 4.08 29.93 15.76
N PRO A 261 3.43 30.91 15.12
CA PRO A 261 2.17 30.67 14.44
C PRO A 261 2.38 29.75 13.23
N SER A 262 1.65 28.64 13.19
CA SER A 262 1.62 27.79 11.99
C SER A 262 0.69 28.41 10.96
N THR A 263 1.25 28.87 9.83
CA THR A 263 0.47 29.36 8.68
C THR A 263 0.02 28.21 7.77
N ALA A 264 0.67 27.05 7.85
CA ALA A 264 0.36 25.88 7.02
C ALA A 264 -0.79 25.08 7.66
N ARG A 265 -1.97 25.16 7.04
CA ARG A 265 -3.15 24.39 7.46
C ARG A 265 -3.04 22.92 7.02
N GLN A 266 -2.49 22.68 5.84
CA GLN A 266 -2.41 21.38 5.19
C GLN A 266 -1.07 21.26 4.46
N ILE A 267 -0.34 20.18 4.71
CA ILE A 267 0.92 19.85 4.02
C ILE A 267 0.74 18.49 3.37
N LEU A 268 0.75 18.45 2.04
CA LEU A 268 0.72 17.19 1.29
C LEU A 268 2.14 16.65 1.15
N VAL A 269 2.31 15.37 1.48
CA VAL A 269 3.57 14.65 1.35
C VAL A 269 3.41 13.66 0.18
N PRO A 270 4.26 13.76 -0.86
CA PRO A 270 4.18 12.87 -2.00
C PRO A 270 4.64 11.44 -1.64
N PRO A 271 4.32 10.43 -2.47
CA PRO A 271 4.95 9.12 -2.37
C PRO A 271 6.47 9.21 -2.51
N GLU A 272 7.17 8.30 -1.85
CA GLU A 272 8.63 8.25 -1.87
C GLU A 272 9.14 7.57 -3.14
N ALA A 273 8.59 6.39 -3.45
CA ALA A 273 9.04 5.56 -4.55
C ALA A 273 8.00 4.49 -4.91
N ILE A 274 8.22 3.81 -6.03
CA ILE A 274 7.57 2.54 -6.36
C ILE A 274 8.57 1.40 -6.18
N ASN A 275 8.19 0.38 -5.43
CA ASN A 275 8.91 -0.87 -5.36
C ASN A 275 8.33 -1.85 -6.38
N VAL A 276 8.95 -1.93 -7.56
CA VAL A 276 8.51 -2.80 -8.64
C VAL A 276 8.93 -4.25 -8.38
N GLN A 277 7.98 -5.17 -8.48
CA GLN A 277 8.14 -6.60 -8.22
C GLN A 277 7.37 -7.42 -9.24
N ALA A 278 7.42 -8.76 -9.13
CA ALA A 278 6.83 -9.67 -10.11
C ALA A 278 5.33 -9.43 -10.39
N SER A 279 4.55 -8.95 -9.41
CA SER A 279 3.09 -8.81 -9.57
C SER A 279 2.64 -7.78 -10.62
N SER A 280 3.51 -6.83 -11.01
CA SER A 280 3.15 -5.74 -11.93
C SER A 280 4.06 -5.65 -13.16
N LEU A 281 5.06 -6.53 -13.28
CA LEU A 281 5.96 -6.62 -14.42
C LEU A 281 5.25 -7.27 -15.63
N HIS A 282 4.15 -6.67 -16.06
CA HIS A 282 3.44 -7.08 -17.26
C HIS A 282 4.34 -6.83 -18.47
N GLN A 283 4.36 -7.79 -19.37
CA GLN A 283 5.00 -7.65 -20.68
C GLN A 283 3.91 -7.84 -21.72
N PRO A 284 3.88 -7.00 -22.78
CA PRO A 284 2.84 -7.06 -23.81
C PRO A 284 2.62 -8.48 -24.32
N LEU A 285 1.35 -8.88 -24.36
CA LEU A 285 0.88 -10.23 -24.62
C LEU A 285 1.65 -10.95 -25.74
N GLY A 286 2.18 -12.13 -25.42
CA GLY A 286 2.38 -13.18 -26.41
C GLY A 286 1.44 -14.38 -26.16
N ASN A 287 1.91 -15.60 -26.41
CA ASN A 287 1.13 -16.82 -26.46
C ASN A 287 0.53 -17.22 -25.08
N PRO A 288 -0.79 -17.48 -24.98
CA PRO A 288 -1.45 -17.92 -23.75
C PRO A 288 -0.79 -19.10 -23.02
N TYR A 289 -0.22 -20.04 -23.77
CA TYR A 289 0.47 -21.19 -23.20
C TYR A 289 1.78 -20.80 -22.51
N VAL A 290 2.50 -19.80 -23.04
CA VAL A 290 3.72 -19.26 -22.42
C VAL A 290 3.36 -18.52 -21.14
N MET A 291 2.26 -17.76 -21.17
CA MET A 291 1.78 -17.04 -19.97
C MET A 291 1.42 -18.00 -18.82
N GLN A 292 0.64 -19.04 -19.10
CA GLN A 292 0.29 -20.06 -18.10
C GLN A 292 1.51 -20.81 -17.58
N ALA A 293 2.47 -21.11 -18.46
CA ALA A 293 3.72 -21.75 -18.07
C ALA A 293 4.56 -20.85 -17.15
N LEU A 294 4.74 -19.57 -17.49
CA LEU A 294 5.47 -18.61 -16.66
C LEU A 294 4.84 -18.47 -15.27
N HIS A 295 3.51 -18.42 -15.20
CA HIS A 295 2.79 -18.41 -13.94
C HIS A 295 3.11 -19.62 -13.06
N PHE A 296 3.03 -20.83 -13.63
CA PHE A 296 3.36 -22.06 -12.92
C PHE A 296 4.83 -22.09 -12.49
N ILE A 297 5.74 -21.65 -13.36
CA ILE A 297 7.17 -21.56 -13.05
C ILE A 297 7.39 -20.64 -11.84
N ARG A 298 6.79 -19.44 -11.81
CA ARG A 298 6.97 -18.52 -10.67
C ARG A 298 6.49 -19.10 -9.34
N GLN A 299 5.43 -19.91 -9.37
CA GLN A 299 4.87 -20.52 -8.16
C GLN A 299 5.69 -21.72 -7.64
N TYR A 300 6.23 -22.53 -8.55
CA TYR A 300 6.74 -23.86 -8.21
C TYR A 300 8.20 -24.10 -8.60
N ALA A 301 8.88 -23.15 -9.28
CA ALA A 301 10.28 -23.29 -9.71
C ALA A 301 11.20 -23.73 -8.56
N CYS A 302 11.12 -23.07 -7.41
CA CYS A 302 11.95 -23.37 -6.24
C CYS A 302 11.70 -24.76 -5.63
N GLN A 303 10.64 -25.46 -6.04
CA GLN A 303 10.33 -26.83 -5.60
C GLN A 303 10.93 -27.91 -6.50
N GLY A 304 11.75 -27.54 -7.49
CA GLY A 304 12.46 -28.50 -8.34
C GLY A 304 11.64 -29.06 -9.50
N ILE A 305 10.64 -28.30 -9.98
CA ILE A 305 9.80 -28.71 -11.12
C ILE A 305 10.60 -29.01 -12.40
N LYS A 306 10.06 -29.91 -13.22
CA LYS A 306 10.57 -30.30 -14.55
C LYS A 306 9.68 -29.72 -15.65
N THR A 307 10.24 -29.58 -16.86
CA THR A 307 9.50 -29.10 -18.04
C THR A 307 8.23 -29.89 -18.35
N ALA A 308 8.23 -31.21 -18.08
CA ALA A 308 7.05 -32.06 -18.24
C ALA A 308 5.88 -31.65 -17.33
N GLN A 309 6.17 -31.21 -16.09
CA GLN A 309 5.13 -30.74 -15.17
C GLN A 309 4.53 -29.41 -15.61
N VAL A 310 5.37 -28.52 -16.18
CA VAL A 310 4.88 -27.26 -16.77
C VAL A 310 3.96 -27.55 -17.95
N ALA A 311 4.37 -28.42 -18.87
CA ALA A 311 3.56 -28.81 -20.03
C ALA A 311 2.23 -29.46 -19.61
N SER A 312 2.26 -30.32 -18.58
CA SER A 312 1.07 -30.94 -18.01
C SER A 312 0.12 -29.93 -17.38
N TYR A 313 0.63 -28.90 -16.71
CA TYR A 313 -0.20 -27.84 -16.11
C TYR A 313 -0.89 -27.00 -17.18
N VAL A 314 -0.17 -26.65 -18.25
CA VAL A 314 -0.69 -25.86 -19.36
C VAL A 314 -1.65 -26.66 -20.25
N GLY A 315 -1.57 -27.99 -20.23
CA GLY A 315 -2.44 -28.88 -21.01
C GLY A 315 -1.99 -29.07 -22.46
N ILE A 316 -0.69 -28.95 -22.75
CA ILE A 316 -0.12 -29.15 -24.10
C ILE A 316 1.09 -30.09 -24.09
N SER A 317 1.51 -30.56 -25.27
CA SER A 317 2.71 -31.39 -25.39
C SER A 317 3.98 -30.58 -25.09
N ARG A 318 5.03 -31.27 -24.60
CA ARG A 318 6.33 -30.64 -24.31
C ARG A 318 6.94 -29.96 -25.54
N SER A 319 6.83 -30.58 -26.72
CA SER A 319 7.37 -30.03 -27.97
C SER A 319 6.65 -28.75 -28.39
N SER A 320 5.31 -28.69 -28.24
CA SER A 320 4.53 -27.48 -28.50
C SER A 320 4.90 -26.36 -27.53
N LEU A 321 5.04 -26.67 -26.23
CA LEU A 321 5.43 -25.68 -25.23
C LEU A 321 6.82 -25.09 -25.52
N GLU A 322 7.81 -25.92 -25.84
CA GLU A 322 9.16 -25.46 -26.18
C GLU A 322 9.17 -24.60 -27.46
N SER A 323 8.35 -24.93 -28.45
CA SER A 323 8.19 -24.14 -29.67
C SER A 323 7.63 -22.74 -29.36
N HIS A 324 6.61 -22.68 -28.50
CA HIS A 324 6.03 -21.40 -28.06
C HIS A 324 7.04 -20.55 -27.28
N PHE A 325 7.77 -21.14 -26.33
CA PHE A 325 8.81 -20.44 -25.57
C PHE A 325 9.92 -19.90 -26.48
N ARG A 326 10.44 -20.70 -27.42
CA ARG A 326 11.47 -20.23 -28.36
C ARG A 326 10.99 -19.07 -29.21
N LYS A 327 9.75 -19.12 -29.70
CA LYS A 327 9.19 -18.08 -30.57
C LYS A 327 9.02 -16.74 -29.84
N GLU A 328 8.67 -16.78 -28.57
CA GLU A 328 8.24 -15.60 -27.82
C GLU A 328 9.29 -15.04 -26.88
N ARG A 329 10.09 -15.92 -26.25
CA ARG A 329 11.11 -15.56 -25.27
C ARG A 329 12.53 -15.75 -25.79
N GLY A 330 12.70 -16.46 -26.91
CA GLY A 330 14.02 -16.80 -27.45
C GLY A 330 14.79 -17.82 -26.59
N CYS A 331 14.16 -18.43 -25.58
CA CYS A 331 14.77 -19.38 -24.66
C CYS A 331 13.97 -20.70 -24.58
N SER A 332 14.53 -21.72 -23.90
CA SER A 332 13.77 -22.94 -23.58
C SER A 332 13.01 -22.81 -22.27
N VAL A 333 12.02 -23.69 -22.06
CA VAL A 333 11.29 -23.76 -20.77
C VAL A 333 12.25 -24.05 -19.60
N HIS A 334 13.28 -24.87 -19.85
CA HIS A 334 14.29 -25.19 -18.86
C HIS A 334 15.12 -23.98 -18.44
N ASP A 335 15.53 -23.15 -19.41
CA ASP A 335 16.33 -21.95 -19.15
C ASP A 335 15.55 -20.94 -18.31
N GLU A 336 14.25 -20.80 -18.57
CA GLU A 336 13.39 -19.92 -17.78
C GLU A 336 13.24 -20.41 -16.33
N ILE A 337 13.07 -21.71 -16.11
CA ILE A 337 13.03 -22.30 -14.75
C ILE A 337 14.35 -22.02 -14.02
N LEU A 338 15.48 -22.17 -14.69
CA LEU A 338 16.80 -21.92 -14.11
C LEU A 338 17.00 -20.43 -13.78
N SER A 339 16.69 -19.55 -14.73
CA SER A 339 16.78 -18.10 -14.59
C SER A 339 15.93 -17.60 -13.42
N PHE A 340 14.70 -18.13 -13.29
CA PHE A 340 13.84 -17.79 -12.16
C PHE A 340 14.43 -18.25 -10.82
N LYS A 341 14.97 -19.48 -10.74
CA LYS A 341 15.63 -19.97 -9.51
C LYS A 341 16.82 -19.10 -9.10
N LEU A 342 17.64 -18.68 -10.06
CA LEU A 342 18.78 -17.79 -9.82
C LEU A 342 18.31 -16.43 -9.29
N THR A 343 17.28 -15.85 -9.91
CA THR A 343 16.71 -14.57 -9.49
C THR A 343 16.07 -14.63 -8.10
N ALA A 344 15.36 -15.73 -7.80
CA ALA A 344 14.78 -15.98 -6.48
C ALA A 344 15.85 -16.16 -5.40
N ALA A 345 16.94 -16.90 -5.70
CA ALA A 345 18.07 -17.05 -4.80
C ALA A 345 18.78 -15.72 -4.53
N ALA A 346 18.99 -14.89 -5.56
CA ALA A 346 19.57 -13.56 -5.40
C ALA A 346 18.70 -12.62 -4.56
N SER A 347 17.37 -12.73 -4.68
CA SER A 347 16.43 -11.95 -3.89
C SER A 347 16.34 -12.40 -2.43
N GLY A 348 16.56 -13.69 -2.13
CA GLY A 348 16.54 -14.23 -0.78
C GLY A 348 17.85 -14.07 0.01
N LEU A 349 18.92 -13.58 -0.62
CA LEU A 349 20.21 -13.26 0.00
C LEU A 349 20.31 -11.81 0.48
N LYS A 350 19.28 -10.98 0.23
CA LYS A 350 19.14 -9.61 0.72
C LYS A 350 18.18 -9.57 1.88
#